data_AF-A0A3M1PUB8-F1
#
_entry.id   AF-A0A3M1PUB8-F1
#
_cell.length_a   1.000
_cell.length_b   1.000
_cell.length_c   1.000
_cell.angle_alpha   90.00
_cell.angle_beta   90.00
_cell.angle_gamma   90.00
#
_symmetry.space_group_name_H-M   'P 1'
#
loop_
_entity.id
_entity.type
_entity.pdbx_description
1 polymer ?
#
loop_
_entity_poly.entity_id
_entity_poly.type
_entity_poly.pdbx_seq_one_letter_code
_entity_poly.pdbx_strand_id
1 'polypeptide(L)'
;MSEELKSAWELALEKLRARGQADETPLTERQKQAIAEVRRTFRNRRAEAKVLHEQAVRKALEKGDPEKLALLREEHERELARLDELEQEKVNEIRERVDR
;
A
#
# COMPACT_ATOMS: atom_id res chain seq x y z
N MET A 1 34.19 33.64 -13.85
CA MET A 1 32.94 32.87 -13.75
C MET A 1 33.33 31.40 -13.81
N SER A 2 33.66 30.80 -12.67
CA SER A 2 33.91 29.36 -12.59
C SER A 2 32.55 28.67 -12.51
N GLU A 3 32.05 28.18 -13.64
CA GLU A 3 31.00 27.16 -13.61
C GLU A 3 31.60 25.94 -12.90
N GLU A 4 31.19 25.77 -11.65
CA GLU A 4 31.50 24.59 -10.86
C GLU A 4 30.94 23.39 -11.63
N LEU A 5 31.83 22.57 -12.20
CA LEU A 5 31.47 21.39 -12.96
C LEU A 5 30.71 20.45 -12.01
N LYS A 6 29.38 20.43 -12.15
CA LYS A 6 28.50 19.54 -11.40
C LYS A 6 29.00 18.11 -11.52
N SER A 7 29.04 17.43 -10.39
CA SER A 7 29.40 16.02 -10.34
C SER A 7 28.40 15.16 -11.13
N ALA A 8 28.84 13.98 -11.58
CA ALA A 8 27.97 13.03 -12.25
C ALA A 8 26.74 12.64 -11.40
N TRP A 9 26.88 12.69 -10.08
CA TRP A 9 25.80 12.48 -9.11
C TRP A 9 24.74 13.58 -9.19
N GLU A 10 25.15 14.85 -9.22
CA GLU A 10 24.23 15.99 -9.31
C GLU A 10 23.48 16.03 -10.64
N LEU A 11 24.15 15.70 -11.75
CA LEU A 11 23.52 15.56 -13.06
C LEU A 11 22.50 14.40 -13.10
N ALA A 12 22.77 13.30 -12.40
CA ALA A 12 21.84 12.18 -12.30
C ALA A 12 20.59 12.57 -11.49
N LEU A 13 20.77 13.31 -10.38
CA LEU A 13 19.69 13.79 -9.54
C LEU A 13 18.85 14.86 -10.25
N GLU A 14 19.48 15.73 -11.03
CA GLU A 14 18.81 16.73 -11.87
C GLU A 14 17.99 16.09 -12.99
N LYS A 15 18.52 15.04 -13.63
CA LYS A 15 17.76 14.23 -14.61
C LYS A 15 16.60 13.46 -13.98
N LEU A 16 16.73 13.03 -12.72
CA LEU A 16 15.66 12.37 -11.97
C LEU A 16 14.53 13.36 -11.62
N ARG A 17 14.91 14.58 -11.17
CA ARG A 17 13.99 15.71 -10.93
C ARG A 17 13.27 16.15 -12.19
N ALA A 18 14.00 16.33 -13.30
CA ALA A 18 13.43 16.74 -14.58
C ALA A 18 12.45 15.71 -15.18
N ARG A 19 12.52 14.44 -14.77
CA ARG A 19 11.58 13.37 -15.18
C ARG A 19 10.32 13.31 -14.31
N GLY A 20 10.13 14.24 -13.36
CA GLY A 20 9.03 14.20 -12.40
C GLY A 20 9.12 13.03 -11.42
N GLN A 21 10.27 12.35 -11.36
CA GLN A 21 10.49 11.19 -10.47
C GLN A 21 11.14 11.59 -9.14
N ALA A 22 11.46 12.86 -8.93
CA ALA A 22 12.13 13.33 -7.72
C ALA A 22 11.41 14.45 -6.96
N ASP A 23 10.11 14.65 -7.24
CA ASP A 23 9.22 15.41 -6.34
C ASP A 23 8.78 14.57 -5.13
N GLU A 24 9.17 13.29 -5.04
CA GLU A 24 9.10 12.56 -3.78
C GLU A 24 10.26 13.02 -2.90
N THR A 25 9.97 13.94 -1.97
CA THR A 25 10.83 14.21 -0.81
C THR A 25 11.29 12.86 -0.26
N PRO A 26 12.61 12.59 -0.22
CA PRO A 26 13.10 11.28 0.16
C PRO A 26 12.62 10.94 1.57
N LEU A 27 11.98 9.77 1.72
CA LEU A 27 11.44 9.34 3.00
C LEU A 27 12.54 9.19 4.04
N THR A 28 12.27 9.67 5.26
CA THR A 28 13.14 9.42 6.41
C THR A 28 13.13 7.92 6.76
N GLU A 29 14.17 7.44 7.44
CA GLU A 29 14.20 6.05 7.93
C GLU A 29 13.01 5.74 8.85
N ARG A 30 12.54 6.73 9.61
CA ARG A 30 11.35 6.62 10.45
C ARG A 30 10.09 6.43 9.62
N GLN A 31 9.89 7.21 8.56
CA GLN A 31 8.78 7.06 7.63
C GLN A 31 8.82 5.69 6.93
N LYS A 32 10.00 5.23 6.49
CA LYS A 32 10.17 3.90 5.88
C LYS A 32 9.77 2.78 6.83
N GLN A 33 10.22 2.84 8.08
CA GLN A 33 9.86 1.85 9.11
C GLN A 33 8.36 1.84 9.39
N ALA A 34 7.75 3.02 9.55
CA ALA A 34 6.31 3.15 9.78
C ALA A 34 5.49 2.60 8.60
N ILE A 35 5.87 2.91 7.35
CA ILE A 35 5.22 2.37 6.15
C ILE A 35 5.35 0.84 6.11
N ALA A 36 6.53 0.29 6.43
CA ALA A 36 6.74 -1.15 6.47
C ALA A 36 5.84 -1.85 7.50
N GLU A 37 5.64 -1.23 8.66
CA GLU A 37 4.75 -1.73 9.72
C GLU A 37 3.26 -1.68 9.31
N VAL A 38 2.82 -0.57 8.70
CA VAL A 38 1.47 -0.43 8.14
C VAL A 38 1.22 -1.54 7.11
N ARG A 39 2.12 -1.69 6.13
CA ARG A 39 2.04 -2.74 5.11
C ARG A 39 1.97 -4.14 5.71
N ARG A 40 2.79 -4.42 6.73
CA ARG A 40 2.77 -5.71 7.44
C ARG A 40 1.42 -5.95 8.11
N THR A 41 0.87 -4.94 8.78
CA THR A 41 -0.42 -5.02 9.45
C THR A 41 -1.55 -5.31 8.46
N PHE A 42 -1.64 -4.55 7.36
CA PHE A 42 -2.68 -4.76 6.36
C PHE A 42 -2.53 -6.09 5.60
N ARG A 43 -1.30 -6.58 5.37
CA ARG A 43 -1.08 -7.95 4.87
C ARG A 43 -1.67 -9.01 5.81
N ASN A 44 -1.46 -8.87 7.12
CA ASN A 44 -2.02 -9.81 8.09
C ASN A 44 -3.56 -9.76 8.09
N ARG A 45 -4.14 -8.56 8.01
CA ARG A 45 -5.60 -8.39 7.92
C ARG A 45 -6.20 -9.04 6.68
N ARG A 46 -5.55 -8.90 5.51
CA ARG A 46 -5.99 -9.58 4.27
C ARG A 46 -5.89 -11.11 4.41
N ALA A 47 -4.84 -11.61 5.06
CA ALA A 47 -4.70 -13.05 5.30
C ALA A 47 -5.81 -13.58 6.22
N GLU A 48 -6.14 -12.85 7.29
CA GLU A 48 -7.26 -13.19 8.17
C GLU A 48 -8.60 -13.16 7.43
N ALA A 49 -8.88 -12.10 6.67
CA ALA A 49 -10.09 -11.97 5.86
C ALA A 49 -10.23 -13.13 4.86
N LYS A 50 -9.11 -13.54 4.23
CA LYS A 50 -9.08 -14.69 3.32
C LYS A 50 -9.46 -16.00 4.02
N VAL A 51 -8.87 -16.27 5.19
CA VAL A 51 -9.18 -17.48 5.97
C VAL A 51 -10.66 -17.52 6.36
N LEU A 52 -11.21 -16.40 6.82
CA LEU A 52 -12.63 -16.30 7.19
C LEU A 52 -13.54 -16.50 5.97
N HIS A 53 -13.21 -15.90 4.83
CA HIS A 53 -13.94 -16.07 3.59
C HIS A 53 -13.93 -17.54 3.12
N GLU A 54 -12.77 -18.20 3.10
CA GLU A 54 -12.66 -19.61 2.72
C GLU A 54 -13.49 -20.53 3.63
N GLN A 55 -13.51 -20.26 4.94
CA GLN A 55 -14.36 -21.00 5.88
C GLN A 55 -15.85 -20.77 5.60
N ALA A 56 -16.26 -19.54 5.31
CA ALA A 56 -17.65 -19.21 5.00
C ALA A 56 -18.11 -19.85 3.68
N VAL A 57 -17.26 -19.80 2.65
CA VAL A 57 -17.50 -20.44 1.33
C VAL A 57 -17.66 -21.95 1.49
N ARG A 58 -16.78 -22.61 2.25
CA ARG A 58 -16.90 -24.06 2.50
C ARG A 58 -18.25 -24.42 3.12
N LYS A 59 -18.69 -23.66 4.14
CA LYS A 59 -19.99 -23.87 4.79
C LYS A 59 -21.18 -23.62 3.84
N ALA A 60 -21.07 -22.66 2.93
CA ALA A 60 -22.11 -22.38 1.93
C ALA A 60 -22.18 -23.48 0.86
N LEU A 61 -21.02 -24.00 0.43
CA LEU A 61 -20.94 -25.15 -0.47
C LEU A 61 -21.55 -26.42 0.14
N GLU A 62 -21.22 -26.72 1.41
CA GLU A 62 -21.81 -27.85 2.15
C GLU A 62 -23.35 -27.78 2.24
N LYS A 63 -23.90 -26.56 2.24
CA LYS A 63 -25.34 -26.31 2.26
C LYS A 63 -26.00 -26.22 0.89
N GLY A 64 -25.21 -26.21 -0.19
CA GLY A 64 -25.72 -26.04 -1.56
C GLY A 64 -26.39 -24.69 -1.80
N ASP A 65 -25.87 -23.61 -1.19
CA ASP A 65 -26.46 -22.26 -1.24
C ASP A 65 -25.70 -21.34 -2.22
N PRO A 66 -26.08 -21.29 -3.51
CA PRO A 66 -25.38 -20.51 -4.52
C PRO A 66 -25.54 -19.00 -4.35
N GLU A 67 -26.68 -18.54 -3.83
CA GLU A 67 -26.93 -17.12 -3.57
C GLU A 67 -25.97 -16.60 -2.50
N LYS A 68 -25.81 -17.38 -1.42
CA LYS A 68 -24.83 -17.05 -0.38
C LYS A 68 -23.39 -17.07 -0.88
N LEU A 69 -23.05 -17.94 -1.81
CA LEU A 69 -21.71 -17.93 -2.43
C LEU A 69 -21.44 -16.66 -3.22
N ALA A 70 -22.44 -16.15 -3.95
CA ALA A 70 -22.30 -14.89 -4.68
C ALA A 70 -22.11 -13.71 -3.72
N LEU A 71 -22.93 -13.64 -2.67
CA LEU A 71 -22.82 -12.60 -1.63
C LEU A 71 -21.46 -12.62 -0.93
N LEU A 72 -20.98 -13.80 -0.52
CA LEU A 72 -19.69 -13.94 0.16
C LEU A 72 -18.51 -13.49 -0.70
N ARG A 73 -18.58 -13.68 -2.02
CA ARG A 73 -17.55 -13.20 -2.96
C ARG A 73 -17.55 -11.69 -3.05
N GLU A 74 -18.73 -11.10 -3.26
CA GLU A 74 -18.89 -9.65 -3.33
C GLU A 74 -18.43 -8.97 -2.03
N GLU A 75 -18.83 -9.49 -0.87
CA GLU A 75 -18.41 -9.00 0.44
C GLU A 75 -16.88 -9.06 0.60
N HIS A 76 -16.25 -10.16 0.17
CA HIS A 76 -14.81 -10.31 0.26
C HIS A 76 -14.06 -9.34 -0.65
N GLU A 77 -14.52 -9.16 -1.88
CA GLU A 77 -13.94 -8.20 -2.83
C GLU A 77 -14.04 -6.77 -2.30
N ARG A 78 -15.20 -6.38 -1.75
CA ARG A 78 -15.39 -5.06 -1.12
C ARG A 78 -14.47 -4.87 0.09
N GLU A 79 -14.31 -5.88 0.93
CA GLU A 79 -13.42 -5.80 2.09
C GLU A 79 -11.95 -5.66 1.67
N LEU A 80 -11.50 -6.40 0.65
CA LEU A 80 -10.14 -6.25 0.13
C LEU A 80 -9.90 -4.84 -0.44
N ALA A 81 -10.84 -4.32 -1.24
CA ALA A 81 -10.75 -2.96 -1.77
C ALA A 81 -10.67 -1.91 -0.64
N ARG A 82 -11.50 -2.05 0.39
CA ARG A 82 -11.46 -1.18 1.57
C ARG A 82 -10.12 -1.25 2.30
N LEU A 83 -9.57 -2.46 2.48
CA LEU A 83 -8.26 -2.63 3.12
C LEU A 83 -7.13 -1.98 2.30
N ASP A 84 -7.21 -2.04 0.97
CA ASP A 84 -6.25 -1.40 0.06
C ASP A 84 -6.34 0.13 0.17
N GLU A 85 -7.54 0.70 0.14
CA GLU A 85 -7.77 2.14 0.29
C GLU A 85 -7.23 2.66 1.64
N LEU A 86 -7.56 1.98 2.74
CA LEU A 86 -7.11 2.35 4.08
C LEU A 86 -5.59 2.21 4.24
N GLU A 87 -4.97 1.19 3.63
CA GLU A 87 -3.51 1.07 3.62
C GLU A 87 -2.89 2.27 2.90
N GLN A 88 -3.41 2.62 1.72
CA GLN A 88 -2.90 3.72 0.92
C GLN A 88 -3.07 5.07 1.63
N GLU A 89 -4.21 5.31 2.26
CA GLU A 89 -4.46 6.50 3.10
C GLU A 89 -3.42 6.60 4.20
N LYS A 90 -3.19 5.52 4.96
CA LYS A 90 -2.19 5.50 6.04
C LYS A 90 -0.77 5.70 5.54
N VAL A 91 -0.42 5.13 4.38
CA VAL A 91 0.89 5.35 3.76
C VAL A 91 1.06 6.80 3.34
N ASN A 92 0.03 7.42 2.75
CA ASN A 92 0.06 8.83 2.35
C ASN A 92 0.18 9.76 3.57
N GLU A 93 -0.59 9.51 4.64
CA GLU A 93 -0.46 10.25 5.90
C GLU A 93 0.99 10.20 6.46
N ILE A 94 1.66 9.05 6.35
CA ILE A 94 3.06 8.93 6.80
C ILE A 94 4.01 9.70 5.89
N ARG A 95 3.78 9.69 4.57
CA ARG A 95 4.59 10.43 3.58
C ARG A 95 4.48 11.95 3.78
N GLU A 96 3.29 12.43 4.09
CA GLU A 96 3.00 13.87 4.28
C GLU A 96 3.42 14.39 5.66
N ARG A 97 3.70 13.51 6.63
CA ARG A 97 4.26 13.93 7.92
C ARG A 97 5.62 14.57 7.72
N VAL A 98 5.68 15.88 7.96
CA VAL A 98 6.94 16.60 8.12
C VAL A 98 7.53 16.20 9.47
N ASP A 99 8.54 15.35 9.45
CA ASP A 99 9.39 15.10 10.63
C ASP A 99 10.04 16.44 11.02
N ARG A 100 9.54 17.07 12.08
CA ARG A 100 10.12 18.28 12.71
C ARG A 100 11.24 17.91 13.66
#